data_AF-A0A7Y8ASS6-F1
#
_entry.id   AF-A0A7Y8ASS6-F1
#
_cell.length_a   1.000
_cell.length_b   1.000
_cell.length_c   1.000
_cell.angle_alpha   90.00
_cell.angle_beta   90.00
_cell.angle_gamma   90.00
#
_symmetry.space_group_name_H-M   'P 1'
#
loop_
_entity.id
_entity.type
_entity.pdbx_description
1 polymer ?
#
loop_
_entity_poly.entity_id
_entity_poly.type
_entity_poly.pdbx_seq_one_letter_code
_entity_poly.pdbx_strand_id
1 'polypeptide(L)'
;MDVLIIDEESDSGDDDFQIDEYDLTATPNDFNVMTINSFIESGSIIIPGFQRNFVWDIKKASKLIESLLLGLPVPQLFLYESARNKFLVIDGQQRMMSIFYFIKKRFPKKEKRAEIRKIFTEYNGIPEEILESDEYFQPFRLVLSKSADAVKNKFHGLNYSTLGDYRAQFDLRPIRNIIVKQNSPKDGDSAIYEIFNRLNSGGVNLKPQEIRACLYHSKFFSMVSRLNYNLSWRRVLGMENLDIHMKDNELLLRCFAMADAYTEYKPSLAAFLNIFSKKAKQFDDDHVLWLESVFESFLEAVDDVKAELFVTKSGRFNIFIFESLFSVLFNRLGHGETKITAVVNGETVRHIFEDEEFAAACIAGTMKTTNVRKRFEVVERYLGV
;
A
#
# COMPACT_ATOMS: atom_id res chain seq x y z
N MET A 1 38.41 -14.77 11.80
CA MET A 1 37.18 -15.23 12.47
C MET A 1 36.03 -14.79 11.58
N ASP A 2 35.72 -15.67 10.63
CA ASP A 2 34.94 -15.39 9.44
C ASP A 2 33.46 -15.50 9.77
N VAL A 3 32.89 -14.41 10.28
CA VAL A 3 31.45 -14.31 10.53
C VAL A 3 30.74 -14.07 9.20
N LEU A 4 29.89 -15.04 8.87
CA LEU A 4 29.27 -15.36 7.59
C LEU A 4 28.37 -14.24 7.03
N ILE A 5 28.35 -14.21 5.70
CA ILE A 5 27.67 -13.25 4.82
C ILE A 5 26.15 -13.49 4.90
N ILE A 6 25.36 -12.43 5.13
CA ILE A 6 23.91 -12.46 4.95
C ILE A 6 23.60 -11.48 3.83
N ASP A 7 23.51 -12.00 2.62
CA ASP A 7 22.77 -11.35 1.55
C ASP A 7 21.35 -11.92 1.59
N GLU A 8 20.38 -11.08 1.95
CA GLU A 8 19.08 -11.19 1.30
C GLU A 8 19.33 -10.89 -0.20
N GLU A 9 19.77 -11.88 -0.96
CA GLU A 9 19.00 -12.08 -2.18
C GLU A 9 17.59 -12.33 -1.65
N SER A 10 16.68 -11.41 -1.99
CA SER A 10 15.29 -11.80 -2.07
C SER A 10 15.34 -13.17 -2.70
N ASP A 11 14.93 -14.21 -1.96
CA ASP A 11 14.47 -15.42 -2.58
C ASP A 11 13.21 -14.97 -3.35
N SER A 12 13.45 -14.28 -4.48
CA SER A 12 12.87 -14.58 -5.76
C SER A 12 13.44 -15.92 -6.20
N GLY A 13 13.40 -16.93 -5.31
CA GLY A 13 12.83 -18.17 -5.74
C GLY A 13 11.63 -17.75 -6.57
N ASP A 14 11.63 -18.20 -7.81
CA ASP A 14 10.38 -18.57 -8.42
C ASP A 14 9.59 -19.32 -7.32
N ASP A 15 8.84 -18.58 -6.49
CA ASP A 15 7.52 -18.97 -6.10
C ASP A 15 6.87 -19.09 -7.48
N ASP A 16 7.11 -20.26 -8.09
CA ASP A 16 6.20 -20.94 -8.97
C ASP A 16 4.98 -21.07 -8.07
N PHE A 17 4.25 -19.95 -7.92
CA PHE A 17 2.94 -19.91 -7.36
C PHE A 17 2.31 -21.06 -8.10
N GLN A 18 1.99 -22.14 -7.39
CA GLN A 18 1.08 -23.10 -7.94
C GLN A 18 -0.12 -22.22 -8.29
N ILE A 19 -0.28 -21.89 -9.57
CA ILE A 19 -1.32 -20.98 -10.02
C ILE A 19 -2.56 -21.83 -9.82
N ASP A 20 -3.10 -21.77 -8.61
CA ASP A 20 -4.44 -22.23 -8.35
C ASP A 20 -5.30 -21.48 -9.37
N GLU A 21 -6.04 -22.26 -10.15
CA GLU A 21 -6.89 -21.71 -11.19
C GLU A 21 -7.86 -20.72 -10.53
N TYR A 22 -7.69 -19.42 -10.83
CA TYR A 22 -8.53 -18.38 -10.25
C TYR A 22 -9.93 -18.45 -10.89
N ASP A 23 -10.95 -18.68 -10.07
CA ASP A 23 -12.34 -18.46 -10.48
C ASP A 23 -12.67 -16.99 -10.30
N LEU A 24 -12.61 -16.25 -11.41
CA LEU A 24 -12.93 -14.83 -11.47
C LEU A 24 -14.22 -14.60 -12.24
N THR A 25 -15.13 -13.84 -11.64
CA THR A 25 -16.27 -13.28 -12.38
C THR A 25 -15.91 -11.90 -12.90
N ALA A 26 -15.92 -11.73 -14.22
CA ALA A 26 -15.81 -10.44 -14.89
C ALA A 26 -17.18 -10.05 -15.46
N THR A 27 -17.88 -9.12 -14.80
CA THR A 27 -19.21 -8.68 -15.23
C THR A 27 -19.14 -7.29 -15.86
N PRO A 28 -19.68 -7.10 -17.07
CA PRO A 28 -19.78 -5.77 -17.66
C PRO A 28 -20.86 -4.95 -16.96
N ASN A 29 -20.56 -3.70 -16.60
CA ASN A 29 -21.50 -2.76 -15.96
C ASN A 29 -21.34 -1.34 -16.51
N ASP A 30 -22.42 -0.57 -16.63
CA ASP A 30 -22.45 0.79 -17.17
C ASP A 30 -22.83 1.79 -16.09
N PHE A 31 -21.82 2.35 -15.43
CA PHE A 31 -22.00 3.50 -14.57
C PHE A 31 -22.04 4.77 -15.42
N ASN A 32 -23.01 5.64 -15.13
CA ASN A 32 -22.98 6.98 -15.70
C ASN A 32 -21.94 7.85 -14.99
N VAL A 33 -21.65 9.00 -15.60
CA VAL A 33 -20.69 9.98 -15.08
C VAL A 33 -20.97 10.38 -13.63
N MET A 34 -22.24 10.60 -13.27
CA MET A 34 -22.61 10.97 -11.91
C MET A 34 -22.41 9.84 -10.91
N THR A 35 -22.73 8.59 -11.27
CA THR A 35 -22.46 7.42 -10.43
C THR A 35 -20.98 7.29 -10.13
N ILE A 36 -20.12 7.47 -11.15
CA ILE A 36 -18.66 7.44 -10.96
C ILE A 36 -18.22 8.56 -10.01
N ASN A 37 -18.72 9.79 -10.18
CA ASN A 37 -18.40 10.91 -9.30
C ASN A 37 -18.81 10.62 -7.84
N SER A 38 -20.04 10.14 -7.62
CA SER A 38 -20.54 9.80 -6.28
C SER A 38 -19.73 8.68 -5.62
N PHE A 39 -19.26 7.69 -6.38
CA PHE A 39 -18.37 6.67 -5.83
C PHE A 39 -17.00 7.20 -5.43
N ILE A 40 -16.46 8.18 -6.15
CA ILE A 40 -15.21 8.86 -5.76
C ILE A 40 -15.44 9.67 -4.48
N GLU A 41 -16.51 10.47 -4.43
CA GLU A 41 -16.81 11.34 -3.27
C GLU A 41 -17.12 10.57 -1.99
N SER A 42 -17.82 9.44 -2.11
CA SER A 42 -18.12 8.57 -0.96
C SER A 42 -16.93 7.70 -0.53
N GLY A 43 -15.79 7.77 -1.23
CA GLY A 43 -14.66 6.88 -0.98
C GLY A 43 -14.99 5.40 -1.26
N SER A 44 -15.99 5.15 -2.13
CA SER A 44 -16.37 3.82 -2.60
C SER A 44 -15.42 3.31 -3.68
N ILE A 45 -14.85 4.22 -4.47
CA ILE A 45 -13.72 3.94 -5.35
C ILE A 45 -12.42 4.28 -4.63
N ILE A 46 -11.53 3.30 -4.55
CA ILE A 46 -10.19 3.43 -4.01
C ILE A 46 -9.22 3.37 -5.18
N ILE A 47 -8.34 4.37 -5.27
CA ILE A 47 -7.26 4.38 -6.27
C ILE A 47 -6.00 3.83 -5.60
N PRO A 48 -5.55 2.62 -5.97
CA PRO A 48 -4.41 1.97 -5.33
C PRO A 48 -3.15 2.82 -5.25
N GLY A 49 -2.50 2.95 -4.09
CA GLY A 49 -1.38 3.87 -3.83
C GLY A 49 -0.30 3.86 -4.91
N PHE A 50 -0.01 2.67 -5.44
CA PHE A 50 0.93 2.42 -6.51
C PHE A 50 0.57 2.94 -7.92
N GLN A 51 -0.71 3.19 -8.19
CA GLN A 51 -1.11 3.79 -9.45
C GLN A 51 -0.44 5.16 -9.54
N ARG A 52 0.20 5.42 -10.68
CA ARG A 52 0.93 6.66 -10.92
C ARG A 52 0.07 7.89 -10.60
N ASN A 53 0.73 8.99 -10.27
CA ASN A 53 0.08 10.29 -10.14
C ASN A 53 -0.78 10.60 -11.37
N PHE A 54 -1.74 11.51 -11.23
CA PHE A 54 -2.47 12.01 -12.39
C PHE A 54 -1.50 12.70 -13.37
N VAL A 55 -1.29 12.14 -14.56
CA VAL A 55 -0.29 12.62 -15.53
C VAL A 55 -0.89 13.32 -16.74
N TRP A 56 -2.18 13.15 -17.00
CA TRP A 56 -2.82 13.81 -18.15
C TRP A 56 -2.74 15.34 -18.04
N ASP A 57 -2.44 16.00 -19.14
CA ASP A 57 -2.55 17.45 -19.23
C ASP A 57 -4.00 17.88 -19.46
N ILE A 58 -4.29 19.17 -19.31
CA ILE A 58 -5.65 19.69 -19.44
C ILE A 58 -6.21 19.45 -20.84
N LYS A 59 -5.36 19.42 -21.88
CA LYS A 59 -5.77 19.16 -23.26
C LYS A 59 -6.25 17.72 -23.45
N LYS A 60 -5.51 16.73 -22.96
CA LYS A 60 -5.87 15.32 -23.03
C LYS A 60 -7.12 15.02 -22.20
N ALA A 61 -7.22 15.60 -21.01
CA ALA A 61 -8.44 15.52 -20.19
C ALA A 61 -9.63 16.17 -20.91
N SER A 62 -9.43 17.34 -21.55
CA SER A 62 -10.50 18.01 -22.32
C SER A 62 -11.01 17.16 -23.47
N LYS A 63 -10.14 16.46 -24.22
CA LYS A 63 -10.55 15.55 -25.30
C LYS A 63 -11.42 14.41 -24.80
N LEU A 64 -11.16 13.87 -23.60
CA LEU A 64 -12.04 12.87 -23.00
C LEU A 64 -13.42 13.44 -22.70
N ILE A 65 -13.48 14.62 -22.06
CA ILE A 65 -14.76 15.28 -21.76
C ILE A 65 -15.53 15.60 -23.04
N GLU A 66 -14.83 16.05 -24.08
CA GLU A 66 -15.41 16.25 -25.41
C GLU A 66 -15.99 14.95 -25.98
N SER A 67 -15.27 13.82 -25.94
CA SER A 67 -15.80 12.54 -26.40
C SER A 67 -17.10 12.17 -25.70
N LEU A 68 -17.16 12.35 -24.37
CA LEU A 68 -18.37 12.09 -23.56
C LEU A 68 -19.53 13.03 -23.92
N LEU A 69 -19.24 14.31 -24.17
CA LEU A 69 -20.24 15.29 -24.62
C LEU A 69 -20.76 14.97 -26.03
N LEU A 70 -19.89 14.47 -26.92
CA LEU A 70 -20.22 14.24 -28.33
C LEU A 70 -21.02 12.98 -28.60
N GLY A 71 -21.03 11.99 -27.70
CA GLY A 71 -21.59 10.69 -28.08
C GLY A 71 -20.61 9.54 -28.07
N LEU A 72 -19.31 9.83 -28.08
CA LEU A 72 -18.31 8.91 -28.59
C LEU A 72 -17.97 7.84 -27.55
N PRO A 73 -17.72 6.59 -27.98
CA PRO A 73 -17.26 5.55 -27.08
C PRO A 73 -15.90 5.93 -26.51
N VAL A 74 -15.74 5.71 -25.21
CA VAL A 74 -14.47 5.82 -24.51
C VAL A 74 -14.01 4.43 -24.08
N PRO A 75 -12.70 4.19 -23.93
CA PRO A 75 -12.23 2.90 -23.46
C PRO A 75 -12.84 2.57 -22.08
N GLN A 76 -13.03 1.28 -21.81
CA GLN A 76 -13.69 0.80 -20.59
C GLN A 76 -12.81 0.95 -19.33
N LEU A 77 -13.44 1.14 -18.18
CA LEU A 77 -12.76 1.12 -16.88
C LEU A 77 -12.69 -0.32 -16.37
N PHE A 78 -11.59 -0.68 -15.68
CA PHE A 78 -11.48 -1.97 -15.00
C PHE A 78 -11.45 -1.73 -13.50
N LEU A 79 -12.39 -2.34 -12.79
CA LEU A 79 -12.58 -2.21 -11.36
C LEU A 79 -12.57 -3.59 -10.73
N TYR A 80 -11.96 -3.73 -9.56
CA TYR A 80 -12.10 -4.92 -8.73
C TYR A 80 -13.05 -4.64 -7.58
N GLU A 81 -14.05 -5.50 -7.38
CA GLU A 81 -14.98 -5.39 -6.25
C GLU A 81 -14.44 -6.16 -5.04
N SER A 82 -13.81 -5.45 -4.10
CA SER A 82 -13.25 -6.05 -2.88
C SER A 82 -14.30 -6.28 -1.78
N ALA A 83 -15.38 -5.51 -1.81
CA ALA A 83 -16.58 -5.70 -1.00
C ALA A 83 -17.77 -5.07 -1.71
N ARG A 84 -18.99 -5.32 -1.21
CA ARG A 84 -20.22 -4.77 -1.79
C ARG A 84 -20.09 -3.24 -1.94
N ASN A 85 -20.18 -2.75 -3.18
CA ASN A 85 -20.03 -1.32 -3.54
C ASN A 85 -18.68 -0.71 -3.16
N LYS A 86 -17.62 -1.50 -3.01
CA LYS A 86 -16.24 -1.03 -2.81
C LYS A 86 -15.36 -1.50 -3.96
N PHE A 87 -14.83 -0.54 -4.71
CA PHE A 87 -14.15 -0.78 -5.97
C PHE A 87 -12.70 -0.30 -5.91
N LEU A 88 -11.76 -1.18 -6.26
CA LEU A 88 -10.36 -0.82 -6.48
C LEU A 88 -10.14 -0.58 -7.98
N VAL A 89 -9.54 0.55 -8.34
CA VAL A 89 -9.25 0.85 -9.75
C VAL A 89 -8.09 0.00 -10.25
N ILE A 90 -8.36 -0.89 -11.21
CA ILE A 90 -7.34 -1.65 -11.94
C ILE A 90 -6.78 -0.82 -13.10
N ASP A 91 -7.66 -0.30 -13.95
CA ASP A 91 -7.32 0.56 -15.08
C ASP A 91 -8.37 1.67 -15.26
N GLY A 92 -7.92 2.80 -15.80
CA GLY A 92 -8.79 3.94 -16.13
C GLY A 92 -8.79 5.08 -15.12
N GLN A 93 -7.89 5.05 -14.13
CA GLN A 93 -7.67 6.12 -13.15
C GLN A 93 -7.64 7.51 -13.79
N GLN A 94 -6.87 7.71 -14.86
CA GLN A 94 -6.70 9.02 -15.50
C GLN A 94 -8.00 9.53 -16.15
N ARG A 95 -8.84 8.61 -16.65
CA ARG A 95 -10.15 8.95 -17.24
C ARG A 95 -11.12 9.36 -16.15
N MET A 96 -11.22 8.52 -15.12
CA MET A 96 -12.07 8.72 -13.97
C MET A 96 -11.76 10.04 -13.23
N MET A 97 -10.48 10.30 -12.97
CA MET A 97 -10.06 11.56 -12.34
C MET A 97 -10.28 12.79 -13.22
N SER A 98 -10.13 12.66 -14.55
CA SER A 98 -10.45 13.78 -15.45
C SER A 98 -11.92 14.18 -15.38
N ILE A 99 -12.83 13.20 -15.24
CA ILE A 99 -14.27 13.43 -15.06
C ILE A 99 -14.53 14.12 -13.73
N PHE A 100 -13.99 13.57 -12.64
CA PHE A 100 -14.10 14.16 -11.29
C PHE A 100 -13.63 15.62 -11.26
N TYR A 101 -12.42 15.90 -11.76
CA TYR A 101 -11.86 17.25 -11.80
C TYR A 101 -12.70 18.21 -12.65
N PHE A 102 -13.29 17.73 -13.75
CA PHE A 102 -14.14 18.56 -14.59
C PHE A 102 -15.44 18.94 -13.88
N ILE A 103 -16.11 17.98 -13.23
CA ILE A 103 -17.32 18.22 -12.41
C ILE A 103 -17.02 19.21 -11.29
N LYS A 104 -15.86 19.04 -10.62
CA LYS A 104 -15.37 19.96 -9.58
C LYS A 104 -14.87 21.30 -10.11
N LYS A 105 -14.77 21.48 -11.43
CA LYS A 105 -14.28 22.70 -12.12
C LYS A 105 -12.84 23.06 -11.76
N ARG A 106 -12.07 22.11 -11.22
CA ARG A 106 -10.73 22.30 -10.64
C ARG A 106 -9.79 21.26 -11.21
N PHE A 107 -8.76 21.71 -11.93
CA PHE A 107 -7.76 20.85 -12.56
C PHE A 107 -6.43 20.91 -11.79
N PRO A 108 -5.79 19.78 -11.46
CA PRO A 108 -4.59 19.78 -10.62
C PRO A 108 -3.39 20.40 -11.35
N LYS A 109 -2.67 21.29 -10.66
CA LYS A 109 -1.39 21.85 -11.15
C LYS A 109 -0.32 20.77 -11.21
N LYS A 110 0.64 20.91 -12.13
CA LYS A 110 1.57 19.82 -12.49
C LYS A 110 2.48 19.46 -11.31
N GLU A 111 2.99 20.48 -10.66
CA GLU A 111 3.90 20.47 -9.52
C GLU A 111 3.24 19.92 -8.24
N LYS A 112 1.92 20.10 -8.08
CA LYS A 112 1.19 19.67 -6.87
C LYS A 112 0.58 18.27 -6.95
N ARG A 113 0.64 17.59 -8.10
CA ARG A 113 0.02 16.26 -8.31
C ARG A 113 0.47 15.18 -7.32
N ALA A 114 1.73 15.21 -6.90
CA ALA A 114 2.26 14.24 -5.93
C ALA A 114 1.69 14.49 -4.53
N GLU A 115 1.60 15.75 -4.10
CA GLU A 115 0.97 16.14 -2.82
C GLU A 115 -0.53 15.79 -2.83
N ILE A 116 -1.24 16.17 -3.90
CA ILE A 116 -2.67 15.84 -4.07
C ILE A 116 -2.89 14.33 -3.99
N ARG A 117 -1.98 13.53 -4.54
CA ARG A 117 -2.06 12.07 -4.46
C ARG A 117 -1.97 11.56 -3.03
N LYS A 118 -1.04 12.09 -2.23
CA LYS A 118 -0.89 11.73 -0.81
C LYS A 118 -2.16 12.07 -0.04
N ILE A 119 -2.66 13.29 -0.21
CA ILE A 119 -3.92 13.76 0.39
C ILE A 119 -5.08 12.83 -0.02
N PHE A 120 -5.20 12.51 -1.31
CA PHE A 120 -6.24 11.61 -1.79
C PHE A 120 -6.20 10.24 -1.10
N THR A 121 -5.01 9.67 -0.91
CA THR A 121 -4.85 8.37 -0.25
C THR A 121 -5.15 8.44 1.24
N GLU A 122 -4.73 9.51 1.92
CA GLU A 122 -4.90 9.69 3.36
C GLU A 122 -6.36 9.95 3.76
N TYR A 123 -7.05 10.81 3.00
CA TYR A 123 -8.43 11.21 3.29
C TYR A 123 -9.46 10.41 2.48
N ASN A 124 -9.02 9.45 1.66
CA ASN A 124 -9.84 8.72 0.69
C ASN A 124 -10.68 9.66 -0.21
N GLY A 125 -10.08 10.81 -0.57
CA GLY A 125 -10.74 11.94 -1.22
C GLY A 125 -9.91 13.22 -1.10
N ILE A 126 -10.41 14.33 -1.66
CA ILE A 126 -9.74 15.63 -1.55
C ILE A 126 -10.60 16.53 -0.66
N PRO A 127 -10.09 16.99 0.51
CA PRO A 127 -10.79 17.95 1.34
C PRO A 127 -11.20 19.20 0.54
N GLU A 128 -12.38 19.75 0.83
CA GLU A 128 -12.95 20.87 0.07
C GLU A 128 -12.02 22.09 0.07
N GLU A 129 -11.42 22.41 1.21
CA GLU A 129 -10.43 23.50 1.36
C GLU A 129 -9.24 23.37 0.41
N ILE A 130 -8.72 22.14 0.23
CA ILE A 130 -7.60 21.85 -0.67
C ILE A 130 -8.08 21.92 -2.13
N LEU A 131 -9.27 21.42 -2.43
CA LEU A 131 -9.84 21.43 -3.77
C LEU A 131 -10.14 22.84 -4.27
N GLU A 132 -10.53 23.74 -3.37
CA GLU A 132 -10.79 25.15 -3.67
C GLU A 132 -9.53 25.99 -3.78
N SER A 133 -8.41 25.53 -3.22
CA SER A 133 -7.14 26.24 -3.21
C SER A 133 -6.52 26.38 -4.61
N ASP A 134 -6.30 27.63 -5.01
CA ASP A 134 -5.54 27.97 -6.21
C ASP A 134 -4.05 27.64 -6.10
N GLU A 135 -3.54 27.26 -4.92
CA GLU A 135 -2.20 26.70 -4.79
C GLU A 135 -2.12 25.33 -5.48
N TYR A 136 -3.13 24.49 -5.27
CA TYR A 136 -3.18 23.10 -5.74
C TYR A 136 -3.82 22.95 -7.11
N PHE A 137 -4.84 23.76 -7.39
CA PHE A 137 -5.67 23.63 -8.57
C PHE A 137 -5.67 24.90 -9.43
N GLN A 138 -6.08 24.73 -10.68
CA GLN A 138 -6.41 25.82 -11.59
C GLN A 138 -7.84 25.59 -12.13
N PRO A 139 -8.54 26.60 -12.67
CA PRO A 139 -9.86 26.42 -13.25
C PRO A 139 -9.85 25.39 -14.40
N PHE A 140 -10.71 24.39 -14.33
CA PHE A 140 -10.86 23.42 -15.42
C PHE A 140 -11.83 23.95 -16.47
N ARG A 141 -11.28 24.60 -17.50
CA ARG A 141 -11.99 24.96 -18.74
C ARG A 141 -11.48 24.09 -19.88
N LEU A 142 -12.38 23.66 -20.78
CA LEU A 142 -12.03 22.77 -21.88
C LEU A 142 -11.07 23.44 -22.86
N VAL A 143 -9.89 22.85 -23.04
CA VAL A 143 -8.88 23.30 -24.00
C VAL A 143 -8.89 22.34 -25.20
N LEU A 144 -9.59 22.74 -26.26
CA LEU A 144 -9.82 21.95 -27.46
C LEU A 144 -9.25 22.69 -28.67
N SER A 145 -8.53 21.96 -29.54
CA SER A 145 -7.90 22.54 -30.73
C SER A 145 -8.93 22.98 -31.77
N LYS A 146 -8.53 23.94 -32.62
CA LYS A 146 -9.26 24.25 -33.86
C LYS A 146 -9.19 23.02 -34.79
N SER A 147 -10.31 22.68 -35.43
CA SER A 147 -10.28 21.80 -36.61
C SER A 147 -9.46 22.48 -37.72
N ALA A 148 -8.91 21.71 -38.66
CA ALA A 148 -8.19 22.21 -39.83
C ALA A 148 -9.01 23.26 -40.63
N ASP A 149 -10.34 23.20 -40.53
CA ASP A 149 -11.28 24.04 -41.27
C ASP A 149 -11.80 25.29 -40.52
N ALA A 150 -11.03 25.87 -39.61
CA ALA A 150 -11.35 27.13 -38.91
C ALA A 150 -12.62 27.15 -38.03
N VAL A 151 -13.41 26.07 -37.96
CA VAL A 151 -14.54 25.96 -37.03
C VAL A 151 -14.02 25.87 -35.60
N LYS A 152 -14.30 26.91 -34.81
CA LYS A 152 -14.02 26.93 -33.37
C LYS A 152 -14.85 25.83 -32.70
N ASN A 153 -14.18 24.96 -31.96
CA ASN A 153 -14.85 23.91 -31.21
C ASN A 153 -15.88 24.51 -30.25
N LYS A 154 -17.15 24.09 -30.36
CA LYS A 154 -18.28 24.65 -29.61
C LYS A 154 -18.17 24.46 -28.10
N PHE A 155 -17.38 23.49 -27.64
CA PHE A 155 -17.16 23.22 -26.22
C PHE A 155 -15.92 23.91 -25.65
N HIS A 156 -15.07 24.51 -26.48
CA HIS A 156 -13.85 25.15 -26.02
C HIS A 156 -14.14 26.31 -25.05
N GLY A 157 -13.47 26.31 -23.89
CA GLY A 157 -13.60 27.32 -22.85
C GLY A 157 -14.74 27.07 -21.86
N LEU A 158 -15.64 26.11 -22.14
CA LEU A 158 -16.68 25.71 -21.21
C LEU A 158 -16.09 24.98 -20.00
N ASN A 159 -16.72 25.13 -18.85
CA ASN A 159 -16.55 24.28 -17.68
C ASN A 159 -17.89 23.58 -17.37
N TYR A 160 -17.90 22.74 -16.34
CA TYR A 160 -19.10 21.98 -15.98
C TYR A 160 -20.35 22.84 -15.71
N SER A 161 -20.21 24.01 -15.08
CA SER A 161 -21.32 24.93 -14.83
C SER A 161 -21.83 25.63 -16.09
N THR A 162 -21.00 25.78 -17.12
CA THR A 162 -21.36 26.49 -18.36
C THR A 162 -21.71 25.54 -19.51
N LEU A 163 -21.99 24.26 -19.24
CA LEU A 163 -22.37 23.30 -20.27
C LEU A 163 -23.78 23.52 -20.84
N GLY A 164 -24.65 24.25 -20.15
CA GLY A 164 -26.05 24.42 -20.56
C GLY A 164 -26.76 23.08 -20.75
N ASP A 165 -27.47 22.93 -21.85
CA ASP A 165 -28.26 21.72 -22.17
C ASP A 165 -27.41 20.45 -22.32
N TYR A 166 -26.11 20.58 -22.61
CA TYR A 166 -25.19 19.43 -22.71
C TYR A 166 -24.90 18.79 -21.35
N ARG A 167 -25.17 19.48 -20.23
CA ARG A 167 -24.87 18.98 -18.90
C ARG A 167 -25.63 17.70 -18.59
N ALA A 168 -26.94 17.67 -18.85
CA ALA A 168 -27.76 16.48 -18.60
C ALA A 168 -27.28 15.26 -19.42
N GLN A 169 -26.86 15.50 -20.67
CA GLN A 169 -26.31 14.44 -21.52
C GLN A 169 -24.94 13.93 -21.02
N PHE A 170 -24.11 14.83 -20.49
CA PHE A 170 -22.84 14.47 -19.88
C PHE A 170 -23.04 13.68 -18.58
N ASP A 171 -23.89 14.17 -17.67
CA ASP A 171 -24.16 13.57 -16.37
C ASP A 171 -24.68 12.12 -16.50
N LEU A 172 -25.55 11.88 -17.49
CA LEU A 172 -26.16 10.58 -17.75
C LEU A 172 -25.34 9.69 -18.71
N ARG A 173 -24.19 10.17 -19.21
CA ARG A 173 -23.37 9.41 -20.15
C ARG A 173 -22.86 8.12 -19.51
N PRO A 174 -23.26 6.92 -19.99
CA PRO A 174 -22.71 5.67 -19.50
C PRO A 174 -21.25 5.51 -19.94
N ILE A 175 -20.44 4.95 -19.04
CA ILE A 175 -19.08 4.53 -19.31
C ILE A 175 -19.01 3.04 -19.00
N ARG A 176 -18.52 2.25 -19.96
CA ARG A 176 -18.37 0.80 -19.79
C ARG A 176 -17.33 0.51 -18.72
N ASN A 177 -17.68 -0.37 -17.79
CA ASN A 177 -16.81 -0.87 -16.74
C ASN A 177 -16.82 -2.39 -16.80
N ILE A 178 -15.67 -3.02 -16.56
CA ILE A 178 -15.58 -4.44 -16.23
C ILE A 178 -15.32 -4.51 -14.74
N ILE A 179 -16.27 -5.11 -14.01
CA ILE A 179 -16.15 -5.36 -12.59
C ILE A 179 -15.65 -6.79 -12.43
N VAL A 180 -14.44 -6.92 -11.88
CA VAL A 180 -13.81 -8.20 -11.57
C VAL A 180 -14.05 -8.51 -10.11
N LYS A 181 -14.46 -9.75 -9.83
CA LYS A 181 -14.63 -10.27 -8.48
C LYS A 181 -14.03 -11.66 -8.40
N GLN A 182 -13.29 -11.93 -7.33
CA GLN A 182 -12.77 -13.26 -7.05
C GLN A 182 -13.82 -14.11 -6.34
N ASN A 183 -14.11 -15.27 -6.92
CA ASN A 183 -14.97 -16.29 -6.30
C ASN A 183 -14.15 -17.31 -5.51
N SER A 184 -13.00 -17.71 -6.07
CA SER A 184 -12.06 -18.66 -5.49
C SER A 184 -10.62 -18.33 -5.92
N PRO A 185 -9.60 -18.55 -5.06
CA PRO A 185 -9.69 -19.00 -3.67
C PRO A 185 -10.36 -17.98 -2.73
N LYS A 186 -10.89 -18.43 -1.58
CA LYS A 186 -11.50 -17.57 -0.54
C LYS A 186 -10.47 -16.92 0.39
N ASP A 187 -9.19 -17.19 0.13
CA ASP A 187 -8.02 -16.68 0.85
C ASP A 187 -7.96 -15.15 0.86
N GLY A 188 -8.58 -14.46 -0.10
CA GLY A 188 -8.70 -13.00 -0.14
C GLY A 188 -8.37 -12.47 -1.51
N ASP A 189 -7.93 -11.23 -1.59
CA ASP A 189 -7.70 -10.52 -2.85
C ASP A 189 -6.47 -11.04 -3.65
N SER A 190 -6.11 -12.33 -3.57
CA SER A 190 -4.91 -12.90 -4.22
C SER A 190 -4.93 -12.73 -5.75
N ALA A 191 -6.09 -12.88 -6.39
CA ALA A 191 -6.23 -12.65 -7.83
C ALA A 191 -5.98 -11.18 -8.20
N ILE A 192 -6.34 -10.22 -7.33
CA ILE A 192 -6.08 -8.81 -7.64
C ILE A 192 -4.58 -8.54 -7.69
N TYR A 193 -3.80 -9.17 -6.80
CA TYR A 193 -2.35 -9.06 -6.76
C TYR A 193 -1.76 -9.50 -8.09
N GLU A 194 -2.21 -10.64 -8.61
CA GLU A 194 -1.74 -11.16 -9.89
C GLU A 194 -2.25 -10.36 -11.10
N ILE A 195 -3.51 -9.92 -11.06
CA ILE A 195 -4.08 -9.01 -12.08
C ILE A 195 -3.25 -7.73 -12.15
N PHE A 196 -2.88 -7.16 -11.01
CA PHE A 196 -2.04 -5.97 -10.96
C PHE A 196 -0.64 -6.24 -11.48
N ASN A 197 0.02 -7.33 -11.10
CA ASN A 197 1.34 -7.69 -11.62
C ASN A 197 1.33 -7.87 -13.14
N ARG A 198 0.29 -8.54 -13.68
CA ARG A 198 0.21 -8.84 -15.12
C ARG A 198 -0.25 -7.65 -15.95
N LEU A 199 -1.27 -6.90 -15.53
CA LEU A 199 -1.78 -5.76 -16.28
C LEU A 199 -0.87 -4.53 -16.19
N ASN A 200 -0.14 -4.35 -15.08
CA ASN A 200 0.79 -3.23 -14.92
C ASN A 200 2.24 -3.57 -15.33
N SER A 201 2.49 -4.77 -15.89
CA SER A 201 3.83 -5.17 -16.37
C SER A 201 4.40 -4.28 -17.49
N GLY A 202 3.57 -3.44 -18.12
CA GLY A 202 4.01 -2.35 -19.00
C GLY A 202 4.36 -1.02 -18.30
N GLY A 203 4.35 -0.99 -16.96
CA GLY A 203 4.60 0.17 -16.08
C GLY A 203 5.65 -0.12 -15.00
N VAL A 204 5.65 0.65 -13.90
CA VAL A 204 6.55 0.39 -12.75
C VAL A 204 5.99 -0.81 -11.97
N ASN A 205 6.75 -1.91 -11.94
CA ASN A 205 6.41 -3.10 -11.14
C ASN A 205 6.48 -2.77 -9.66
N LEU A 206 5.43 -3.11 -8.94
CA LEU A 206 5.30 -2.81 -7.53
C LEU A 206 5.89 -3.92 -6.69
N LYS A 207 6.46 -3.53 -5.56
CA LYS A 207 6.88 -4.49 -4.57
C LYS A 207 5.67 -5.03 -3.80
N PRO A 208 5.77 -6.27 -3.26
CA PRO A 208 4.66 -6.90 -2.54
C PRO A 208 4.03 -6.00 -1.49
N GLN A 209 4.85 -5.27 -0.72
CA GLN A 209 4.36 -4.37 0.31
C GLN A 209 3.55 -3.18 -0.21
N GLU A 210 3.92 -2.60 -1.35
CA GLU A 210 3.16 -1.50 -1.97
C GLU A 210 1.75 -1.97 -2.36
N ILE A 211 1.63 -3.23 -2.79
CA ILE A 211 0.34 -3.84 -3.09
C ILE A 211 -0.45 -4.10 -1.79
N ARG A 212 0.18 -4.65 -0.75
CA ARG A 212 -0.47 -4.88 0.56
C ARG A 212 -1.03 -3.61 1.17
N ALA A 213 -0.22 -2.55 1.23
CA ALA A 213 -0.63 -1.27 1.80
C ALA A 213 -1.85 -0.66 1.09
N CYS A 214 -2.03 -0.97 -0.19
CA CYS A 214 -3.22 -0.63 -0.94
C CYS A 214 -4.42 -1.53 -0.60
N LEU A 215 -4.28 -2.84 -0.77
CA LEU A 215 -5.40 -3.79 -0.69
C LEU A 215 -5.96 -3.90 0.73
N TYR A 216 -5.04 -3.84 1.69
CA TYR A 216 -5.31 -4.03 3.09
C TYR A 216 -5.26 -2.71 3.87
N HIS A 217 -5.47 -1.58 3.19
CA HIS A 217 -5.55 -0.28 3.85
C HIS A 217 -6.46 -0.33 5.09
N SER A 218 -5.90 0.07 6.22
CA SER A 218 -6.52 -0.04 7.55
C SER A 218 -5.85 0.91 8.54
N LYS A 219 -6.47 1.09 9.71
CA LYS A 219 -5.91 1.84 10.84
C LYS A 219 -4.53 1.31 11.26
N PHE A 220 -4.34 -0.01 11.18
CA PHE A 220 -3.05 -0.66 11.41
C PHE A 220 -1.99 -0.21 10.39
N PHE A 221 -2.29 -0.17 9.09
CA PHE A 221 -1.32 0.33 8.10
C PHE A 221 -1.00 1.81 8.28
N SER A 222 -1.98 2.63 8.70
CA SER A 222 -1.74 4.02 9.09
C SER A 222 -0.78 4.11 10.28
N MET A 223 -0.94 3.25 11.29
CA MET A 223 -0.01 3.14 12.43
C MET A 223 1.39 2.69 11.99
N VAL A 224 1.51 1.65 11.17
CA VAL A 224 2.81 1.21 10.61
C VAL A 224 3.50 2.36 9.89
N SER A 225 2.76 3.14 9.10
CA SER A 225 3.29 4.33 8.43
C SER A 225 3.78 5.37 9.44
N ARG A 226 3.04 5.65 10.52
CA ARG A 226 3.47 6.57 11.59
C ARG A 226 4.73 6.08 12.31
N LEU A 227 4.75 4.83 12.74
CA LEU A 227 5.92 4.20 13.37
C LEU A 227 7.15 4.27 12.46
N ASN A 228 6.98 4.19 11.15
CA ASN A 228 8.09 4.33 10.22
C ASN A 228 8.74 5.72 10.23
N TYR A 229 8.07 6.76 10.75
CA TYR A 229 8.67 8.08 10.99
C TYR A 229 9.34 8.21 12.37
N ASN A 230 9.17 7.24 13.27
CA ASN A 230 9.72 7.30 14.62
C ASN A 230 11.26 7.37 14.57
N LEU A 231 11.84 8.37 15.25
CA LEU A 231 13.28 8.64 15.20
C LEU A 231 14.13 7.49 15.76
N SER A 232 13.66 6.81 16.80
CA SER A 232 14.36 5.66 17.37
C SER A 232 14.36 4.49 16.39
N TRP A 233 13.22 4.24 15.72
CA TRP A 233 13.16 3.26 14.63
C TRP A 233 14.11 3.61 13.48
N ARG A 234 14.10 4.87 13.01
CA ARG A 234 15.02 5.32 11.94
C ARG A 234 16.50 5.14 12.33
N ARG A 235 16.84 5.42 13.58
CA ARG A 235 18.19 5.24 14.14
C ARG A 235 18.60 3.78 14.11
N VAL A 236 17.76 2.87 14.60
CA VAL A 236 18.03 1.43 14.62
C VAL A 236 18.12 0.87 13.20
N LEU A 237 17.25 1.32 12.30
CA LEU A 237 17.25 0.92 10.89
C LEU A 237 18.51 1.40 10.13
N GLY A 238 19.17 2.46 10.62
CA GLY A 238 20.34 3.06 9.97
C GLY A 238 19.98 3.83 8.68
N MET A 239 18.72 4.22 8.50
CA MET A 239 18.23 4.94 7.32
C MET A 239 17.53 6.23 7.74
N GLU A 240 17.91 7.37 7.16
CA GLU A 240 17.24 8.65 7.45
C GLU A 240 15.98 8.86 6.60
N ASN A 241 16.02 8.46 5.33
CA ASN A 241 14.93 8.69 4.37
C ASN A 241 14.06 7.44 4.16
N LEU A 242 12.74 7.63 4.09
CA LEU A 242 11.78 6.55 3.85
C LEU A 242 12.09 5.82 2.54
N ASP A 243 11.92 4.50 2.54
CA ASP A 243 12.10 3.69 1.34
C ASP A 243 10.90 3.88 0.39
N ILE A 244 11.19 4.24 -0.86
CA ILE A 244 10.16 4.51 -1.87
C ILE A 244 9.31 3.28 -2.21
N HIS A 245 9.84 2.07 -1.98
CA HIS A 245 9.18 0.79 -2.21
C HIS A 245 8.62 0.19 -0.93
N MET A 246 8.57 0.99 0.15
CA MET A 246 8.00 0.62 1.44
C MET A 246 8.69 -0.59 2.09
N LYS A 247 9.97 -0.86 1.78
CA LYS A 247 10.71 -1.96 2.41
C LYS A 247 10.76 -1.81 3.93
N ASP A 248 10.95 -0.59 4.41
CA ASP A 248 10.96 -0.25 5.83
C ASP A 248 9.60 -0.52 6.52
N ASN A 249 8.49 -0.26 5.84
CA ASN A 249 7.16 -0.63 6.30
C ASN A 249 6.94 -2.15 6.28
N GLU A 250 7.55 -2.87 5.33
CA GLU A 250 7.50 -4.34 5.30
C GLU A 250 8.23 -4.95 6.51
N LEU A 251 9.36 -4.37 6.93
CA LEU A 251 10.08 -4.79 8.14
C LEU A 251 9.21 -4.65 9.40
N LEU A 252 8.51 -3.52 9.54
CA LEU A 252 7.55 -3.31 10.63
C LEU A 252 6.39 -4.30 10.55
N LEU A 253 5.80 -4.49 9.37
CA LEU A 253 4.73 -5.47 9.15
C LEU A 253 5.17 -6.88 9.56
N ARG A 254 6.40 -7.28 9.19
CA ARG A 254 6.99 -8.57 9.56
C ARG A 254 7.10 -8.72 11.08
N CYS A 255 7.59 -7.69 11.78
CA CYS A 255 7.69 -7.70 13.24
C CYS A 255 6.34 -7.97 13.90
N PHE A 256 5.29 -7.23 13.54
CA PHE A 256 3.95 -7.44 14.09
C PHE A 256 3.35 -8.80 13.70
N ALA A 257 3.49 -9.21 12.43
CA ALA A 257 2.94 -10.47 11.96
C ALA A 257 3.58 -11.68 12.65
N MET A 258 4.90 -11.67 12.82
CA MET A 258 5.59 -12.74 13.54
C MET A 258 5.27 -12.72 15.03
N ALA A 259 5.25 -11.54 15.67
CA ALA A 259 4.90 -11.43 17.08
C ALA A 259 3.50 -12.00 17.39
N ASP A 260 2.50 -11.70 16.55
CA ASP A 260 1.11 -12.14 16.74
C ASP A 260 0.84 -13.58 16.26
N ALA A 261 1.50 -14.05 15.19
CA ALA A 261 1.08 -15.25 14.47
C ALA A 261 2.21 -16.22 14.08
N TYR A 262 3.42 -16.15 14.67
CA TYR A 262 4.51 -17.05 14.30
C TYR A 262 4.20 -18.55 14.53
N THR A 263 3.32 -18.89 15.47
CA THR A 263 2.93 -20.29 15.75
C THR A 263 2.22 -20.94 14.57
N GLU A 264 1.47 -20.13 13.80
CA GLU A 264 0.72 -20.49 12.61
C GLU A 264 1.54 -20.31 11.31
N TYR A 265 2.77 -19.79 11.41
CA TYR A 265 3.61 -19.48 10.25
C TYR A 265 3.91 -20.71 9.38
N LYS A 266 3.59 -20.58 8.09
CA LYS A 266 3.98 -21.50 7.02
C LYS A 266 4.53 -20.69 5.84
N PRO A 267 5.61 -21.15 5.19
CA PRO A 267 6.07 -20.57 3.93
C PRO A 267 4.96 -20.55 2.86
N SER A 268 4.94 -19.57 1.95
CA SER A 268 5.92 -18.48 1.80
C SER A 268 5.62 -17.27 2.71
N LEU A 269 6.66 -16.46 3.01
CA LEU A 269 6.51 -15.23 3.80
C LEU A 269 5.48 -14.29 3.17
N ALA A 270 5.42 -14.22 1.84
CA ALA A 270 4.51 -13.34 1.14
C ALA A 270 3.04 -13.67 1.45
N ALA A 271 2.68 -14.95 1.43
CA ALA A 271 1.35 -15.43 1.77
C ALA A 271 1.01 -15.17 3.26
N PHE A 272 1.96 -15.44 4.16
CA PHE A 272 1.80 -15.17 5.59
C PHE A 272 1.50 -13.69 5.87
N LEU A 273 2.27 -12.78 5.28
CA LEU A 273 2.04 -11.34 5.45
C LEU A 273 0.72 -10.87 4.84
N ASN A 274 0.26 -11.48 3.75
CA ASN A 274 -1.06 -11.18 3.17
C ASN A 274 -2.19 -11.58 4.13
N ILE A 275 -2.11 -12.77 4.74
CA ILE A 275 -3.09 -13.25 5.71
C ILE A 275 -3.16 -12.32 6.93
N PHE A 276 -2.00 -11.97 7.50
CA PHE A 276 -1.93 -11.04 8.63
C PHE A 276 -2.45 -9.64 8.25
N SER A 277 -2.06 -9.11 7.08
CA SER A 277 -2.54 -7.82 6.59
C SER A 277 -4.07 -7.77 6.45
N LYS A 278 -4.68 -8.87 5.98
CA LYS A 278 -6.13 -9.02 5.89
C LYS A 278 -6.79 -9.08 7.28
N LYS A 279 -6.21 -9.81 8.24
CA LYS A 279 -6.65 -9.85 9.65
C LYS A 279 -6.61 -8.44 10.26
N ALA A 280 -5.53 -7.70 10.03
CA ALA A 280 -5.30 -6.36 10.57
C ALA A 280 -6.31 -5.30 10.08
N LYS A 281 -7.11 -5.57 9.03
CA LYS A 281 -8.24 -4.70 8.64
C LYS A 281 -9.35 -4.65 9.68
N GLN A 282 -9.45 -5.68 10.52
CA GLN A 282 -10.49 -5.80 11.54
C GLN A 282 -10.07 -5.21 12.88
N PHE A 283 -8.83 -4.71 13.01
CA PHE A 283 -8.33 -4.12 14.24
C PHE A 283 -9.04 -2.79 14.52
N ASP A 284 -9.52 -2.64 15.75
CA ASP A 284 -10.13 -1.41 16.24
C ASP A 284 -9.07 -0.40 16.71
N ASP A 285 -9.50 0.79 17.13
CA ASP A 285 -8.59 1.86 17.55
C ASP A 285 -7.78 1.47 18.78
N ASP A 286 -8.41 0.83 19.76
CA ASP A 286 -7.77 0.46 21.03
C ASP A 286 -6.67 -0.58 20.80
N HIS A 287 -6.93 -1.59 19.96
CA HIS A 287 -5.92 -2.59 19.63
C HIS A 287 -4.76 -2.00 18.82
N VAL A 288 -5.04 -1.08 17.88
CA VAL A 288 -3.99 -0.38 17.12
C VAL A 288 -3.13 0.49 18.03
N LEU A 289 -3.74 1.25 18.95
CA LEU A 289 -3.00 2.07 19.93
C LEU A 289 -2.16 1.22 20.88
N TRP A 290 -2.67 0.06 21.27
CA TRP A 290 -1.92 -0.90 22.09
C TRP A 290 -0.69 -1.43 21.34
N LEU A 291 -0.85 -1.86 20.08
CA LEU A 291 0.28 -2.31 19.24
C LEU A 291 1.34 -1.22 19.07
N GLU A 292 0.92 0.04 18.83
CA GLU A 292 1.82 1.19 18.71
C GLU A 292 2.63 1.38 20.01
N SER A 293 1.94 1.39 21.15
CA SER A 293 2.57 1.57 22.48
C SER A 293 3.56 0.45 22.81
N VAL A 294 3.22 -0.80 22.47
CA VAL A 294 4.12 -1.95 22.68
C VAL A 294 5.39 -1.82 21.84
N PHE A 295 5.24 -1.42 20.57
CA PHE A 295 6.39 -1.24 19.70
C PHE A 295 7.29 -0.08 20.14
N GLU A 296 6.71 1.03 20.61
CA GLU A 296 7.46 2.13 21.20
C GLU A 296 8.21 1.69 22.47
N SER A 297 7.56 0.94 23.36
CA SER A 297 8.23 0.37 24.53
C SER A 297 9.35 -0.60 24.16
N PHE A 298 9.21 -1.33 23.05
CA PHE A 298 10.29 -2.17 22.53
C PHE A 298 11.49 -1.34 22.07
N LEU A 299 11.24 -0.24 21.34
CA LEU A 299 12.30 0.67 20.90
C LEU A 299 13.04 1.29 22.10
N GLU A 300 12.33 1.62 23.18
CA GLU A 300 12.95 2.06 24.44
C GLU A 300 13.82 0.97 25.06
N ALA A 301 13.36 -0.29 25.08
CA ALA A 301 14.08 -1.42 25.65
C ALA A 301 15.39 -1.76 24.91
N VAL A 302 15.53 -1.32 23.65
CA VAL A 302 16.73 -1.53 22.82
C VAL A 302 17.50 -0.24 22.52
N ASP A 303 17.13 0.91 23.09
CA ASP A 303 17.75 2.21 22.73
C ASP A 303 19.25 2.27 23.07
N ASP A 304 19.69 1.58 24.13
CA ASP A 304 21.10 1.47 24.52
C ASP A 304 21.91 0.49 23.64
N VAL A 305 21.23 -0.28 22.78
CA VAL A 305 21.89 -1.19 21.84
C VAL A 305 22.35 -0.38 20.63
N LYS A 306 23.67 -0.36 20.40
CA LYS A 306 24.24 0.30 19.22
C LYS A 306 23.59 -0.23 17.94
N ALA A 307 23.13 0.66 17.07
CA ALA A 307 22.48 0.32 15.79
C ALA A 307 23.32 -0.65 14.93
N GLU A 308 24.66 -0.56 15.01
CA GLU A 308 25.61 -1.46 14.34
C GLU A 308 25.38 -2.94 14.66
N LEU A 309 24.80 -3.27 15.83
CA LEU A 309 24.46 -4.65 16.22
C LEU A 309 23.22 -5.19 15.52
N PHE A 310 22.39 -4.31 14.96
CA PHE A 310 21.25 -4.66 14.10
C PHE A 310 21.61 -4.60 12.61
N VAL A 311 22.89 -4.42 12.28
CA VAL A 311 23.35 -4.31 10.90
C VAL A 311 24.35 -5.43 10.63
N THR A 312 24.22 -6.06 9.47
CA THR A 312 25.18 -7.07 9.00
C THR A 312 26.51 -6.40 8.61
N LYS A 313 27.58 -7.18 8.45
CA LYS A 313 28.86 -6.63 7.94
C LYS A 313 28.74 -5.99 6.55
N SER A 314 27.74 -6.36 5.76
CA SER A 314 27.45 -5.76 4.44
C SER A 314 26.68 -4.43 4.55
N GLY A 315 26.41 -3.94 5.76
CA GLY A 315 25.68 -2.70 5.99
C GLY A 315 24.16 -2.83 5.84
N ARG A 316 23.63 -4.06 5.78
CA ARG A 316 22.19 -4.31 5.65
C ARG A 316 21.54 -4.52 7.01
N PHE A 317 20.31 -4.06 7.18
CA PHE A 317 19.56 -4.30 8.41
C PHE A 317 19.31 -5.80 8.62
N ASN A 318 19.69 -6.32 9.78
CA ASN A 318 19.45 -7.69 10.18
C ASN A 318 18.06 -7.80 10.82
N ILE A 319 17.07 -8.01 9.96
CA ILE A 319 15.69 -8.21 10.40
C ILE A 319 15.52 -9.42 11.32
N PHE A 320 16.31 -10.49 11.20
CA PHE A 320 16.08 -11.72 11.95
C PHE A 320 16.27 -11.54 13.46
N ILE A 321 17.31 -10.82 13.88
CA ILE A 321 17.54 -10.55 15.30
C ILE A 321 16.50 -9.57 15.84
N PHE A 322 16.18 -8.52 15.09
CA PHE A 322 15.22 -7.50 15.52
C PHE A 322 13.80 -8.06 15.63
N GLU A 323 13.35 -8.80 14.62
CA GLU A 323 12.06 -9.52 14.58
C GLU A 323 11.96 -10.55 15.70
N SER A 324 13.03 -11.31 15.98
CA SER A 324 13.04 -12.32 17.04
C SER A 324 13.00 -11.69 18.43
N LEU A 325 13.78 -10.63 18.68
CA LEU A 325 13.74 -9.87 19.94
C LEU A 325 12.35 -9.29 20.19
N PHE A 326 11.78 -8.61 19.19
CA PHE A 326 10.44 -8.04 19.31
C PHE A 326 9.41 -9.13 19.59
N SER A 327 9.40 -10.20 18.79
CA SER A 327 8.40 -11.26 18.91
C SER A 327 8.47 -11.97 20.27
N VAL A 328 9.68 -12.27 20.77
CA VAL A 328 9.86 -12.92 22.07
C VAL A 328 9.43 -12.01 23.22
N LEU A 329 9.75 -10.71 23.16
CA LEU A 329 9.35 -9.76 24.21
C LEU A 329 7.85 -9.45 24.17
N PHE A 330 7.28 -9.33 22.97
CA PHE A 330 5.85 -9.15 22.74
C PHE A 330 5.03 -10.28 23.36
N ASN A 331 5.44 -11.53 23.13
CA ASN A 331 4.73 -12.72 23.64
C ASN A 331 4.81 -12.92 25.16
N ARG A 332 5.58 -12.09 25.87
CA ARG A 332 5.64 -12.11 27.35
C ARG A 332 4.81 -11.06 28.04
N LEU A 333 4.28 -10.09 27.29
CA LEU A 333 3.41 -9.09 27.85
C LEU A 333 2.19 -9.76 28.46
N GLY A 334 1.87 -9.38 29.70
CA GLY A 334 0.59 -9.74 30.30
C GLY A 334 -0.56 -9.17 29.49
N HIS A 335 -1.76 -9.71 29.70
CA HIS A 335 -2.93 -9.27 28.94
C HIS A 335 -3.20 -7.77 29.13
N GLY A 336 -3.07 -6.99 28.05
CA GLY A 336 -3.27 -5.54 28.04
C GLY A 336 -2.05 -4.72 28.51
N GLU A 337 -0.93 -5.36 28.85
CA GLU A 337 0.31 -4.66 29.17
C GLU A 337 0.93 -4.05 27.91
N THR A 338 1.46 -2.84 28.02
CA THR A 338 2.16 -2.15 26.93
C THR A 338 3.66 -2.04 27.17
N LYS A 339 4.11 -2.26 28.41
CA LYS A 339 5.48 -1.97 28.82
C LYS A 339 6.35 -3.22 28.82
N ILE A 340 7.35 -3.24 27.97
CA ILE A 340 8.42 -4.23 27.97
C ILE A 340 9.42 -3.84 29.07
N THR A 341 9.52 -4.67 30.11
CA THR A 341 10.42 -4.43 31.25
C THR A 341 11.76 -5.15 31.14
N ALA A 342 11.89 -6.06 30.17
CA ALA A 342 13.14 -6.77 29.94
C ALA A 342 14.21 -5.80 29.42
N VAL A 343 15.39 -5.82 30.03
CA VAL A 343 16.52 -5.00 29.59
C VAL A 343 17.27 -5.77 28.50
N VAL A 344 17.31 -5.22 27.29
CA VAL A 344 18.11 -5.75 26.19
C VAL A 344 19.39 -4.94 26.09
N ASN A 345 20.52 -5.54 26.47
CA ASN A 345 21.82 -4.87 26.36
C ASN A 345 22.60 -5.37 25.14
N GLY A 346 23.58 -4.56 24.70
CA GLY A 346 24.38 -4.89 23.52
C GLY A 346 25.31 -6.10 23.67
N GLU A 347 25.52 -6.63 24.88
CA GLU A 347 26.28 -7.87 25.09
C GLU A 347 25.39 -9.10 24.85
N THR A 348 24.15 -9.09 25.35
CA THR A 348 23.13 -10.11 25.04
C THR A 348 22.90 -10.21 23.53
N VAL A 349 22.74 -9.09 22.83
CA VAL A 349 22.55 -9.10 21.37
C VAL A 349 23.76 -9.67 20.64
N ARG A 350 24.98 -9.36 21.08
CA ARG A 350 26.21 -9.95 20.52
C ARG A 350 26.27 -11.46 20.72
N HIS A 351 25.96 -11.93 21.92
CA HIS A 351 25.97 -13.37 22.19
C HIS A 351 24.92 -14.15 21.39
N ILE A 352 23.72 -13.59 21.19
CA ILE A 352 22.72 -14.20 20.31
C ILE A 352 23.25 -14.29 18.88
N PHE A 353 23.92 -13.25 18.40
CA PHE A 353 24.46 -13.22 17.04
C PHE A 353 25.63 -14.21 16.85
N GLU A 354 26.41 -14.47 17.90
CA GLU A 354 27.52 -15.43 17.93
C GLU A 354 27.07 -16.88 18.18
N ASP A 355 25.81 -17.10 18.57
CA ASP A 355 25.25 -18.44 18.79
C ASP A 355 25.18 -19.22 17.46
N GLU A 356 25.74 -20.43 17.46
CA GLU A 356 25.84 -21.27 16.26
C GLU A 356 24.47 -21.69 15.73
N GLU A 357 23.48 -21.93 16.60
CA GLU A 357 22.13 -22.32 16.19
C GLU A 357 21.40 -21.13 15.55
N PHE A 358 21.53 -19.95 16.13
CA PHE A 358 20.95 -18.72 15.58
C PHE A 358 21.56 -18.37 14.23
N ALA A 359 22.89 -18.40 14.14
CA ALA A 359 23.62 -18.14 12.90
C ALA A 359 23.21 -19.14 11.80
N ALA A 360 23.16 -20.44 12.12
CA ALA A 360 22.73 -21.47 11.18
C ALA A 360 21.29 -21.23 10.66
N ALA A 361 20.38 -20.82 11.55
CA ALA A 361 18.99 -20.51 11.20
C ALA A 361 18.83 -19.21 10.37
N CYS A 362 19.88 -18.38 10.28
CA CYS A 362 19.92 -17.15 9.48
C CYS A 362 20.57 -17.32 8.10
N ILE A 363 21.14 -18.48 7.78
CA ILE A 363 21.90 -18.70 6.52
C ILE A 363 21.06 -19.40 5.46
N ALA A 364 20.61 -20.63 5.71
CA ALA A 364 19.99 -21.47 4.68
C ALA A 364 18.53 -21.78 5.04
N GLY A 365 17.61 -21.55 4.09
CA GLY A 365 16.17 -21.74 4.34
C GLY A 365 15.68 -20.87 5.49
N THR A 366 16.07 -19.60 5.51
CA THR A 366 15.78 -18.63 6.58
C THR A 366 14.30 -18.49 6.89
N MET A 367 13.46 -18.73 5.88
CA MET A 367 12.01 -18.73 5.95
C MET A 367 11.39 -20.09 6.29
N LYS A 368 12.15 -21.17 6.52
CA LYS A 368 11.57 -22.44 6.99
C LYS A 368 10.99 -22.25 8.38
N THR A 369 9.80 -22.79 8.64
CA THR A 369 9.14 -22.73 9.97
C THR A 369 10.08 -23.20 11.09
N THR A 370 10.89 -24.23 10.84
CA THR A 370 11.88 -24.73 11.81
C THR A 370 12.95 -23.70 12.17
N ASN A 371 13.41 -22.92 11.19
CA ASN A 371 14.46 -21.91 11.39
C ASN A 371 13.90 -20.66 12.07
N VAL A 372 12.68 -20.23 11.70
CA VAL A 372 11.98 -19.14 12.41
C VAL A 372 11.83 -19.49 13.89
N ARG A 373 11.32 -20.69 14.21
CA ARG A 373 11.18 -21.15 15.60
C ARG A 373 12.52 -21.24 16.31
N LYS A 374 13.56 -21.79 15.65
CA LYS A 374 14.90 -21.91 16.22
C LYS A 374 15.47 -20.55 16.64
N ARG A 375 15.30 -19.50 15.82
CA ARG A 375 15.74 -18.15 16.18
C ARG A 375 15.05 -17.64 17.44
N PHE A 376 13.75 -17.91 17.59
CA PHE A 376 12.98 -17.46 18.76
C PHE A 376 13.43 -18.22 20.01
N GLU A 377 13.57 -19.55 19.92
CA GLU A 377 14.08 -20.40 21.01
C GLU A 377 15.45 -19.93 21.55
N VAL A 378 16.37 -19.53 20.65
CA VAL A 378 17.69 -19.02 21.07
C VAL A 378 17.54 -17.67 21.77
N VAL A 379 16.73 -16.75 21.23
CA VAL A 379 16.48 -15.45 21.87
C VAL A 379 15.84 -15.61 23.25
N GLU A 380 14.87 -16.51 23.41
CA GLU A 380 14.25 -16.84 24.70
C GLU A 380 15.30 -17.29 25.72
N ARG A 381 16.21 -18.20 25.31
CA ARG A 381 17.31 -18.70 26.14
C ARG A 381 18.21 -17.58 26.66
N TYR A 382 18.59 -16.65 25.80
CA TYR A 382 19.50 -15.55 26.15
C TYR A 382 18.85 -14.44 26.98
N LEU A 383 17.56 -14.21 26.78
CA LEU A 383 16.82 -13.28 27.62
C LEU A 383 16.48 -13.91 29.00
N GLY A 384 16.53 -15.24 29.11
CA GLY A 384 16.34 -15.99 30.36
C GLY A 384 14.88 -16.21 30.74
N VAL A 385 14.02 -16.43 29.75
CA VAL A 385 12.58 -16.23 29.90
C VAL A 385 11.76 -17.15 28.99
#